data_AF-A0A1B9B2V8-F1
#
_entry.id   AF-A0A1B9B2V8-F1
#
_cell.length_a   1.000
_cell.length_b   1.000
_cell.length_c   1.000
_cell.angle_alpha   90.00
_cell.angle_beta   90.00
_cell.angle_gamma   90.00
#
_symmetry.space_group_name_H-M   'P 1'
#
loop_
_entity.id
_entity.type
_entity.pdbx_description
1 polymer ?
#
loop_
_entity_poly.entity_id
_entity_poly.type
_entity_poly.pdbx_seq_one_letter_code
_entity_poly.pdbx_strand_id
1 'polypeptide(L)'
;MCRFNNNSAEIPQNPLNDLQKEISAFTVLLKDYNITFNDLTNSNPAKPEIRQEAKRVAEIINKNNDLKISFQEKKKLPIKQLQKMDASCKTTLNKYNKYITALTLMYSGKFTLLQEYISKR
;
A
#
# COMPACT_ATOMS: atom_id res chain seq x y z
N MET A 1 -50.61 19.94 4.94
CA MET A 1 -49.78 18.71 4.82
C MET A 1 -48.49 19.04 4.07
N CYS A 2 -47.36 18.68 4.67
CA CYS A 2 -46.02 18.46 4.10
C CYS A 2 -45.35 19.55 3.22
N ARG A 3 -44.29 20.16 3.74
CA ARG A 3 -42.98 20.29 3.05
C ARG A 3 -41.86 20.18 4.10
N PHE A 4 -41.33 18.97 4.29
CA PHE A 4 -40.02 18.79 4.93
C PHE A 4 -38.97 19.29 3.95
N ASN A 5 -38.24 20.35 4.34
CA ASN A 5 -37.13 20.85 3.56
C ASN A 5 -35.91 19.97 3.86
N ASN A 6 -35.54 19.13 2.89
CA ASN A 6 -34.28 18.41 2.89
C ASN A 6 -33.14 19.42 2.66
N ASN A 7 -32.66 20.04 3.72
CA ASN A 7 -31.32 20.62 3.70
C ASN A 7 -30.35 19.48 4.06
N SER A 8 -30.03 18.68 3.04
CA SER A 8 -28.81 17.89 3.05
C SER A 8 -27.67 18.89 3.17
N ALA A 9 -27.21 19.13 4.39
CA ALA A 9 -26.02 19.92 4.63
C ALA A 9 -24.89 19.27 3.82
N GLU A 10 -24.50 19.92 2.72
CA GLU A 10 -23.25 19.61 2.05
C GLU A 10 -22.15 19.80 3.09
N ILE A 11 -21.64 18.68 3.61
CA ILE A 11 -20.51 18.68 4.51
C ILE A 11 -19.35 19.30 3.71
N PRO A 12 -18.76 20.42 4.18
CA PRO A 12 -17.64 21.04 3.49
C PRO A 12 -16.55 20.00 3.30
N GLN A 13 -16.11 19.79 2.05
CA GLN A 13 -15.01 18.90 1.71
C GLN A 13 -13.74 19.46 2.37
N ASN A 14 -13.40 18.95 3.56
CA ASN A 14 -12.18 19.31 4.27
C ASN A 14 -11.09 18.30 3.85
N PRO A 15 -10.08 18.69 3.06
CA PRO A 15 -9.07 17.76 2.53
C PRO A 15 -8.28 17.02 3.63
N LEU A 16 -8.21 17.58 4.83
CA LEU A 16 -7.65 16.89 6.00
C LEU A 16 -8.47 15.65 6.40
N ASN A 17 -9.79 15.71 6.26
CA ASN A 17 -10.69 14.60 6.57
C ASN A 17 -10.52 13.47 5.55
N ASP A 18 -10.32 13.80 4.27
CA ASP A 18 -10.17 12.78 3.23
C ASP A 18 -8.82 12.06 3.30
N LEU A 19 -7.73 12.77 3.63
CA LEU A 19 -6.45 12.13 3.92
C LEU A 19 -6.56 11.20 5.15
N GLN A 20 -7.27 11.62 6.21
CA GLN A 20 -7.49 10.77 7.39
C GLN A 20 -8.30 9.51 7.06
N LYS A 21 -9.31 9.62 6.18
CA LYS A 21 -10.05 8.45 5.67
C LYS A 21 -9.14 7.51 4.89
N GLU A 22 -8.28 8.02 4.01
CA GLU A 22 -7.31 7.19 3.28
C GLU A 22 -6.32 6.49 4.21
N ILE A 23 -5.78 7.20 5.20
CA ILE A 23 -4.89 6.60 6.21
C ILE A 23 -5.62 5.50 6.98
N SER A 24 -6.87 5.75 7.40
CA SER A 24 -7.68 4.77 8.13
C SER A 24 -7.98 3.53 7.29
N ALA A 25 -8.40 3.73 6.03
CA ALA A 25 -8.64 2.65 5.08
C ALA A 25 -7.36 1.84 4.81
N PHE A 26 -6.22 2.51 4.62
CA PHE A 26 -4.93 1.85 4.45
C PHE A 26 -4.52 1.06 5.70
N THR A 27 -4.81 1.58 6.90
CA THR A 27 -4.54 0.89 8.16
C THR A 27 -5.33 -0.41 8.26
N VAL A 28 -6.62 -0.39 7.90
CA VAL A 28 -7.46 -1.61 7.87
C VAL A 28 -6.90 -2.59 6.83
N LEU A 29 -6.54 -2.11 5.65
CA LEU A 29 -5.95 -2.94 4.61
C LEU A 29 -4.61 -3.57 5.04
N LEU A 30 -3.75 -2.85 5.75
CA LEU A 30 -2.49 -3.40 6.28
C LEU A 30 -2.74 -4.48 7.35
N LYS A 31 -3.77 -4.30 8.19
CA LYS A 31 -4.15 -5.29 9.21
C LYS A 31 -4.57 -6.62 8.58
N ASP A 32 -5.23 -6.60 7.42
CA ASP A 32 -5.56 -7.82 6.69
C ASP A 32 -4.33 -8.65 6.32
N TYR A 33 -3.17 -8.00 6.20
CA TYR A 33 -1.88 -8.61 5.89
C TYR A 33 -1.00 -8.81 7.15
N ASN A 34 -1.55 -8.61 8.35
CA ASN A 34 -0.84 -8.64 9.63
C ASN A 34 0.35 -7.68 9.69
N ILE A 35 0.20 -6.49 9.12
CA ILE A 35 1.21 -5.44 9.11
C ILE A 35 0.71 -4.25 9.91
N THR A 36 1.57 -3.71 10.78
CA THR A 36 1.35 -2.45 11.49
C THR A 36 2.23 -1.34 10.94
N PHE A 37 1.92 -0.07 11.20
CA PHE A 37 2.83 1.02 10.84
C PHE A 37 4.20 0.92 11.51
N ASN A 38 4.25 0.41 12.75
CA ASN A 38 5.52 0.19 13.44
C ASN A 38 6.40 -0.82 12.68
N ASP A 39 5.80 -1.87 12.11
CA ASP A 39 6.52 -2.79 11.23
C ASP A 39 7.10 -2.08 10.00
N LEU A 40 6.37 -1.14 9.42
CA LEU A 40 6.82 -0.37 8.26
C LEU A 40 7.98 0.56 8.62
N THR A 41 7.91 1.24 9.77
CA THR A 41 9.01 2.07 10.27
C THR A 41 10.26 1.22 10.51
N ASN A 42 10.12 0.05 11.12
CA ASN A 42 11.23 -0.86 11.43
C ASN A 42 11.80 -1.58 10.19
N SER A 43 10.97 -1.82 9.18
CA SER A 43 11.37 -2.44 7.91
C SER A 43 11.66 -1.43 6.80
N ASN A 44 11.69 -0.13 7.10
CA ASN A 44 12.01 0.89 6.10
C ASN A 44 13.51 0.80 5.72
N PRO A 45 13.86 0.62 4.43
CA PRO A 45 15.25 0.56 4.03
C PRO A 45 15.94 1.92 4.14
N ALA A 46 17.06 1.98 4.87
CA ALA A 46 17.87 3.20 5.00
C ALA A 46 18.51 3.64 3.67
N LYS A 47 18.92 2.68 2.83
CA LYS A 47 19.59 2.95 1.54
C LYS A 47 18.58 3.22 0.43
N PRO A 48 18.78 4.27 -0.39
CA PRO A 48 17.88 4.64 -1.48
C PRO A 48 17.77 3.55 -2.56
N GLU A 49 18.87 2.90 -2.91
CA GLU A 49 18.91 1.79 -3.88
C GLU A 49 17.96 0.66 -3.49
N ILE A 50 17.91 0.30 -2.21
CA ILE A 50 17.04 -0.76 -1.71
C ILE A 50 15.57 -0.33 -1.75
N ARG A 51 15.27 0.95 -1.46
CA ARG A 51 13.91 1.49 -1.59
C ARG A 51 13.43 1.45 -3.05
N GLN A 52 14.30 1.83 -3.99
CA GLN A 52 14.00 1.75 -5.42
C GLN A 52 13.73 0.31 -5.86
N GLU A 53 14.54 -0.64 -5.40
CA GLU A 53 14.33 -2.06 -5.70
C GLU A 53 13.01 -2.58 -5.11
N ALA A 54 12.70 -2.25 -3.86
CA ALA A 54 11.42 -2.59 -3.24
C ALA A 54 10.22 -2.01 -4.01
N LYS A 55 10.32 -0.76 -4.45
CA LYS A 55 9.31 -0.11 -5.30
C LYS A 55 9.14 -0.83 -6.63
N ARG A 56 10.24 -1.15 -7.32
CA ARG A 56 10.23 -1.89 -8.58
C ARG A 56 9.52 -3.25 -8.43
N VAL A 57 9.83 -3.99 -7.37
CA VAL A 57 9.14 -5.25 -7.06
C VAL A 57 7.64 -5.04 -6.87
N ALA A 58 7.24 -4.03 -6.11
CA ALA A 58 5.83 -3.74 -5.88
C ALA A 58 5.08 -3.39 -7.18
N GLU A 59 5.73 -2.69 -8.12
CA GLU A 59 5.18 -2.41 -9.45
C GLU A 59 5.06 -3.68 -10.30
N ILE A 60 6.06 -4.57 -10.28
CA ILE A 60 6.03 -5.85 -11.00
C ILE A 60 4.84 -6.70 -10.55
N ILE A 61 4.60 -6.78 -9.23
CA ILE A 61 3.46 -7.52 -8.68
C ILE A 61 2.14 -6.91 -9.17
N ASN A 62 2.02 -5.59 -9.22
CA ASN A 62 0.79 -4.93 -9.67
C ASN A 62 0.55 -5.01 -11.18
N LYS A 63 1.61 -5.13 -11.98
CA LYS A 63 1.53 -5.26 -13.45
C LYS A 63 1.28 -6.70 -13.91
N ASN A 64 1.70 -7.70 -13.13
CA ASN A 64 1.52 -9.11 -13.47
C ASN A 64 0.29 -9.69 -12.74
N ASN A 65 -0.74 -10.06 -13.49
CA ASN A 65 -2.00 -10.57 -12.92
C ASN A 65 -1.81 -11.82 -12.07
N ASP A 66 -0.97 -12.77 -12.48
CA ASP A 66 -0.76 -14.01 -11.72
C ASP A 66 -0.10 -13.74 -10.36
N LEU A 67 0.89 -12.84 -10.34
CA LEU A 67 1.52 -12.41 -9.08
C LEU A 67 0.54 -11.66 -8.20
N LYS A 68 -0.29 -10.80 -8.79
CA LYS A 68 -1.30 -10.01 -8.08
C LYS A 68 -2.35 -10.90 -7.43
N ILE A 69 -2.90 -11.87 -8.18
CA ILE A 69 -3.88 -12.83 -7.68
C ILE A 69 -3.26 -13.65 -6.55
N SER A 70 -2.07 -14.24 -6.77
CA SER A 70 -1.34 -15.00 -5.75
C SER A 70 -1.08 -14.19 -4.48
N PHE A 71 -0.73 -12.90 -4.63
CA PHE A 71 -0.51 -11.97 -3.51
C PHE A 71 -1.80 -11.66 -2.74
N GLN A 72 -2.91 -11.44 -3.43
CA GLN A 72 -4.22 -11.13 -2.82
C GLN A 72 -4.82 -12.34 -2.13
N GLU A 73 -4.78 -13.51 -2.75
CA GLU A 73 -5.32 -14.76 -2.18
C GLU A 73 -4.53 -15.22 -0.96
N LYS A 74 -3.20 -15.22 -1.06
CA LYS A 74 -2.34 -15.73 0.02
C LYS A 74 -2.03 -14.68 1.08
N LYS A 75 -2.38 -13.41 0.81
CA LYS A 75 -2.04 -12.24 1.63
C LYS A 75 -0.56 -12.18 2.01
N LYS A 76 0.31 -12.68 1.11
CA LYS A 76 1.76 -12.81 1.30
C LYS A 76 2.47 -12.59 -0.01
N LEU A 77 3.69 -12.05 0.06
CA LEU A 77 4.50 -11.86 -1.15
C LEU A 77 4.80 -13.19 -1.85
N PRO A 78 4.63 -13.27 -3.17
CA PRO A 78 4.98 -14.44 -3.96
C PRO A 78 6.50 -14.54 -4.18
N ILE A 79 7.27 -14.65 -3.10
CA ILE A 79 8.75 -14.60 -3.09
C ILE A 79 9.35 -15.62 -4.05
N LYS A 80 8.81 -16.86 -4.08
CA LYS A 80 9.30 -17.92 -4.98
C LYS A 80 9.11 -17.58 -6.46
N GLN A 81 8.02 -16.91 -6.81
CA GLN A 81 7.74 -16.52 -8.20
C GLN A 81 8.62 -15.33 -8.59
N LEU A 82 8.78 -14.35 -7.69
CA LEU A 82 9.64 -13.19 -7.91
C LEU A 82 11.11 -13.59 -8.06
N GLN A 83 11.61 -14.52 -7.24
CA GLN A 83 12.98 -15.04 -7.35
C GLN A 83 13.27 -15.77 -8.67
N LYS A 84 12.24 -16.38 -9.29
CA LYS A 84 12.39 -17.00 -10.62
C LYS A 84 12.53 -15.95 -11.73
N MET A 85 11.93 -14.77 -11.54
CA MET A 85 12.01 -13.67 -12.49
C MET A 85 13.29 -12.86 -12.29
N ASP A 86 13.71 -12.70 -11.05
CA ASP A 86 14.93 -11.96 -10.69
C ASP A 86 15.52 -12.51 -9.38
N ALA A 87 16.62 -13.24 -9.49
CA ALA A 87 17.29 -13.82 -8.33
C ALA A 87 18.03 -12.75 -7.48
N SER A 88 18.38 -11.60 -8.08
CA SER A 88 19.19 -10.56 -7.43
C SER A 88 18.47 -9.89 -6.25
N CYS A 89 17.14 -9.89 -6.27
CA CYS A 89 16.31 -9.26 -5.23
C CYS A 89 15.99 -10.19 -4.04
N LYS A 90 16.53 -11.42 -3.99
CA LYS A 90 16.24 -12.42 -2.93
C LYS A 90 16.39 -11.87 -1.51
N THR A 91 17.49 -11.17 -1.22
CA THR A 91 17.75 -10.61 0.12
C THR A 91 16.75 -9.50 0.44
N THR A 92 16.48 -8.64 -0.54
CA THR A 92 15.51 -7.53 -0.42
C THR A 92 14.10 -8.05 -0.14
N LEU A 93 13.65 -9.06 -0.91
CA LEU A 93 12.34 -9.69 -0.74
C LEU A 93 12.17 -10.31 0.64
N ASN A 94 13.18 -10.98 1.17
CA ASN A 94 13.08 -11.63 2.47
C ASN A 94 13.13 -10.62 3.63
N LYS A 95 14.03 -9.64 3.56
CA LYS A 95 14.27 -8.67 4.65
C LYS A 95 13.22 -7.57 4.72
N TYR A 96 12.70 -7.15 3.56
CA TYR A 96 11.78 -6.01 3.44
C TYR A 96 10.39 -6.44 2.95
N ASN A 97 9.98 -7.69 3.23
CA ASN A 97 8.70 -8.23 2.78
C ASN A 97 7.49 -7.40 3.24
N LYS A 98 7.48 -6.91 4.48
CA LYS A 98 6.39 -6.08 5.01
C LYS A 98 6.34 -4.72 4.31
N TYR A 99 7.49 -4.09 4.11
CA TYR A 99 7.62 -2.83 3.37
C TYR A 99 7.14 -2.97 1.92
N ILE A 100 7.59 -4.01 1.21
CA ILE A 100 7.16 -4.27 -0.18
C ILE A 100 5.66 -4.57 -0.24
N THR A 101 5.12 -5.38 0.68
CA THR A 101 3.68 -5.64 0.77
C THR A 101 2.89 -4.33 0.90
N ALA A 102 3.32 -3.43 1.78
CA ALA A 102 2.67 -2.14 1.94
C ALA A 102 2.73 -1.27 0.69
N LEU A 103 3.88 -1.22 -0.01
CA LEU A 103 3.98 -0.52 -1.30
C LEU A 103 3.04 -1.13 -2.35
N THR A 104 2.98 -2.46 -2.43
CA THR A 104 2.08 -3.16 -3.36
C THR A 104 0.63 -2.79 -3.10
N LEU A 105 0.20 -2.78 -1.84
CA LEU A 105 -1.14 -2.37 -1.42
C LEU A 105 -1.42 -0.90 -1.69
N MET A 106 -0.42 -0.05 -1.45
CA MET A 106 -0.52 1.39 -1.69
C MET A 106 -0.81 1.68 -3.17
N TYR A 107 -0.07 1.02 -4.07
CA TYR A 107 -0.26 1.17 -5.52
C TYR A 107 -1.55 0.52 -6.02
N SER A 108 -2.02 -0.57 -5.39
CA SER A 108 -3.28 -1.21 -5.77
C SER A 108 -4.52 -0.47 -5.26
N GLY A 109 -4.45 0.20 -4.11
CA GLY A 109 -5.61 0.75 -3.39
C GLY A 109 -6.02 2.17 -3.74
N LYS A 110 -5.39 2.80 -4.75
CA LYS A 110 -5.70 4.18 -5.22
C LYS A 110 -5.65 5.26 -4.12
N PHE A 111 -4.81 5.07 -3.09
CA PHE A 111 -4.61 6.03 -1.99
C PHE A 111 -3.79 7.25 -2.46
N THR A 112 -4.42 8.13 -3.23
CA THR A 112 -3.70 9.18 -3.98
C THR A 112 -3.26 10.30 -3.06
N LEU A 113 -4.10 10.71 -2.10
CA LEU A 113 -3.74 11.75 -1.11
C LEU A 113 -2.63 11.26 -0.20
N LEU A 114 -2.68 9.99 0.22
CA LEU A 114 -1.64 9.38 1.04
C LEU A 114 -0.31 9.27 0.27
N GLN A 115 -0.34 8.87 -1.01
CA GLN A 115 0.85 8.83 -1.86
C GLN A 115 1.46 10.23 -2.05
N GLU A 116 0.64 11.24 -2.27
CA GLU A 116 1.09 12.63 -2.39
C GLU A 116 1.71 13.13 -1.08
N TYR A 117 1.09 12.83 0.06
CA TYR A 117 1.63 13.19 1.38
C TYR A 117 3.02 12.59 1.64
N ILE A 118 3.21 11.31 1.30
CA ILE A 118 4.52 10.64 1.46
C ILE A 118 5.55 11.19 0.48
N SER A 119 5.15 11.52 -0.76
CA SER A 119 6.08 11.99 -1.79
C SER A 119 6.62 13.40 -1.53
N LYS A 120 5.92 14.21 -0.72
CA LYS A 120 6.32 15.58 -0.36
C LYS A 120 7.31 15.66 0.81
N ARG A 121 7.67 14.53 1.43
CA ARG A 121 8.62 14.45 2.57
C ARG A 121 9.85 13.63 2.21
#